data_AF-A0A211ZHI5-F1
#
_entry.id   AF-A0A211ZHI5-F1
#
_cell.length_a   1.000
_cell.length_b   1.000
_cell.length_c   1.000
_cell.angle_alpha   90.00
_cell.angle_beta   90.00
_cell.angle_gamma   90.00
#
_symmetry.space_group_name_H-M   'P 1'
#
loop_
_entity.id
_entity.type
_entity.pdbx_description
1 polymer ?
#
loop_
_entity_poly.entity_id
_entity_poly.type
_entity_poly.pdbx_seq_one_letter_code
_entity_poly.pdbx_strand_id
1 'polypeptide(L)' 'MAVAARARQLLAVHEGMAEMIRIGAYAAGSDPDVDAAIRVLPALERFLAQDRQQRTPAGEGAALLEHVLGADGVGTPPA' A
#
# COMPACT_ATOMS: atom_id res chain seq x y z
N MET A 1 12.87 -6.84 -7.14
CA MET A 1 12.66 -7.31 -5.75
C MET A 1 12.59 -6.18 -4.70
N ALA A 2 13.26 -5.03 -4.92
CA ALA A 2 13.27 -3.92 -3.95
C ALA A 2 11.87 -3.32 -3.66
N VAL A 3 11.02 -3.20 -4.68
CA VAL A 3 9.66 -2.64 -4.57
C VAL A 3 8.78 -3.45 -3.61
N ALA A 4 8.83 -4.78 -3.71
CA ALA A 4 8.08 -5.66 -2.82
C ALA A 4 8.57 -5.58 -1.36
N ALA A 5 9.85 -5.28 -1.14
CA ALA A 5 10.37 -5.06 0.21
C ALA A 5 9.81 -3.75 0.80
N ARG A 6 9.75 -2.66 0.01
CA ARG A 6 9.15 -1.40 0.46
C ARG A 6 7.67 -1.54 0.78
N ALA A 7 6.90 -2.24 -0.06
CA ALA A 7 5.50 -2.54 0.22
C ALA A 7 5.31 -3.26 1.56
N ARG A 8 6.10 -4.31 1.83
CA ARG A 8 6.05 -5.03 3.12
C ARG A 8 6.45 -4.16 4.30
N GLN A 9 7.44 -3.28 4.14
CA GLN A 9 7.83 -2.34 5.19
C GLN A 9 6.68 -1.41 5.55
N LEU A 10 5.99 -0.84 4.56
CA LEU A 10 4.85 0.06 4.80
C LEU A 10 3.67 -0.66 5.47
N LEU A 11 3.38 -1.90 5.05
CA LEU A 11 2.39 -2.74 5.73
C LEU A 11 2.73 -2.98 7.20
N ALA A 12 3.99 -3.31 7.50
CA ALA A 12 4.45 -3.54 8.87
C ALA A 12 4.40 -2.27 9.73
N VAL A 13 4.78 -1.12 9.16
CA VAL A 13 4.68 0.19 9.83
C VAL A 13 3.22 0.53 10.15
N HIS A 14 2.30 0.34 9.19
CA HIS A 14 0.88 0.57 9.42
C HIS A 14 0.34 -0.37 10.51
N GLU A 15 0.65 -1.67 10.45
CA GLU A 15 0.19 -2.66 11.42
C GLU A 15 0.65 -2.32 12.85
N GLY A 16 1.93 -1.93 13.02
CA GLY A 16 2.46 -1.50 14.32
C GLY A 16 1.78 -0.23 14.88
N MET A 17 1.24 0.61 14.01
CA MET A 17 0.57 1.87 14.37
C MET A 17 -0.96 1.78 14.34
N ALA A 18 -1.52 0.66 13.91
CA ALA A 18 -2.94 0.53 13.58
C ALA A 18 -3.85 0.83 14.77
N GLU A 19 -3.46 0.46 15.98
CA GLU A 19 -4.23 0.75 17.20
C GLU A 19 -4.27 2.26 17.49
N MET A 20 -3.12 2.93 17.44
CA MET A 20 -3.03 4.39 17.66
C MET A 20 -3.83 5.17 16.62
N ILE A 21 -3.77 4.74 15.35
CA ILE A 21 -4.57 5.33 14.27
C ILE A 21 -6.07 5.12 14.54
N ARG A 22 -6.46 3.90 14.91
CA ARG A 22 -7.88 3.52 15.14
C ARG A 22 -8.52 4.32 16.28
N ILE A 23 -7.80 4.55 17.37
CA ILE A 23 -8.31 5.33 18.52
C ILE A 23 -8.12 6.85 18.35
N GLY A 24 -7.54 7.30 17.23
CA GLY A 24 -7.29 8.72 16.96
C GLY A 24 -6.14 9.33 17.75
N ALA A 25 -5.27 8.51 18.35
CA ALA A 25 -4.09 8.96 19.10
C ALA A 25 -2.89 9.30 18.22
N TYR A 26 -2.91 8.92 16.94
CA TYR A 26 -1.86 9.27 15.98
C TYR A 26 -2.08 10.66 15.39
N ALA A 27 -1.04 11.49 15.41
CA ALA A 27 -1.05 12.82 14.79
C ALA A 27 -0.35 12.79 13.43
N ALA A 28 -1.08 13.15 12.37
CA ALA A 28 -0.52 13.23 11.01
C ALA A 28 0.67 14.20 10.94
N GLY A 29 1.71 13.82 10.19
CA GLY A 29 2.96 14.58 10.09
C GLY A 29 3.99 14.25 11.18
N SER A 30 3.64 13.40 12.16
CA SER A 30 4.56 13.03 13.25
C SER A 30 5.60 12.00 12.84
N ASP A 31 5.26 11.15 11.86
CA ASP A 31 6.19 10.15 11.32
C ASP A 31 5.92 9.99 9.81
N PRO A 32 6.88 10.37 8.94
CA PRO A 32 6.70 10.35 7.50
C PRO A 32 6.50 8.94 6.92
N ASP A 33 7.04 7.89 7.57
CA ASP A 33 6.84 6.51 7.13
C ASP A 33 5.43 6.02 7.49
N VAL A 34 4.91 6.41 8.66
CA VAL A 34 3.52 6.10 9.06
C VAL A 34 2.52 6.86 8.19
N ASP A 35 2.77 8.14 7.90
CA ASP A 35 1.94 8.94 6.99
C ASP A 35 1.97 8.38 5.55
N ALA A 36 3.13 7.90 5.09
CA ALA A 36 3.23 7.21 3.81
C ALA A 36 2.43 5.91 3.84
N ALA A 37 2.56 5.10 4.90
CA ALA A 37 1.85 3.84 5.05
C ALA A 37 0.32 4.03 5.07
N ILE A 38 -0.19 5.00 5.82
CA ILE A 38 -1.61 5.36 5.86
C ILE A 38 -2.13 5.74 4.46
N ARG A 39 -1.36 6.51 3.68
CA ARG A 39 -1.78 6.92 2.34
C ARG A 39 -1.82 5.78 1.34
N VAL A 40 -0.80 4.90 1.35
CA VAL A 40 -0.70 3.85 0.33
C VAL A 40 -1.56 2.62 0.65
N LEU A 41 -1.92 2.41 1.93
CA LEU A 41 -2.59 1.19 2.37
C LEU A 41 -3.87 0.87 1.57
N PRO A 42 -4.81 1.82 1.31
CA PRO A 42 -6.01 1.49 0.56
C PRO A 42 -5.73 1.02 -0.88
N ALA A 43 -4.68 1.54 -1.52
CA ALA A 43 -4.29 1.10 -2.85
C ALA A 43 -3.58 -0.26 -2.82
N LEU A 44 -2.76 -0.50 -1.79
CA LEU A 44 -2.11 -1.78 -1.52
C LEU A 44 -3.13 -2.89 -1.25
N GLU A 45 -4.15 -2.63 -0.42
CA GLU A 45 -5.24 -3.57 -0.15
C GLU A 45 -6.01 -3.93 -1.42
N ARG A 46 -6.31 -2.95 -2.29
CA ARG A 46 -6.93 -3.21 -3.59
C ARG A 46 -6.04 -4.01 -4.53
N PHE A 47 -4.74 -3.74 -4.55
CA PHE A 47 -3.77 -4.50 -5.35
C PHE A 47 -3.69 -5.96 -4.88
N LEU A 48 -3.76 -6.20 -3.57
CA LEU A 48 -3.74 -7.54 -2.99
C LEU A 48 -5.10 -8.25 -3.14
N ALA A 49 -6.20 -7.49 -3.19
CA ALA A 49 -7.54 -8.00 -3.45
C ALA A 49 -7.76 -8.25 -4.95
N GLN A 50 -7.36 -9.43 -5.41
CA GLN A 50 -7.60 -9.86 -6.78
C GLN A 50 -8.96 -10.56 -6.90
N ASP A 51 -9.81 -10.11 -7.83
CA ASP A 51 -11.06 -10.82 -8.15
C ASP A 51 -10.76 -12.14 -8.90
N ARG A 52 -11.64 -13.14 -8.76
CA ARG A 52 -11.53 -14.43 -9.46
C ARG A 52 -11.41 -14.30 -10.98
N GLN A 53 -11.97 -13.25 -11.58
CA GLN A 53 -11.93 -13.02 -13.02
C GLN A 53 -10.75 -12.15 -13.46
N GLN A 54 -10.07 -11.50 -12.52
CA GLN A 54 -8.96 -10.60 -12.80
C GLN A 54 -7.69 -11.41 -13.09
N ARG A 55 -7.00 -11.09 -14.19
CA ARG A 55 -5.78 -11.78 -14.62
C ARG A 55 -4.66 -10.78 -14.78
N THR A 56 -3.69 -10.85 -13.88
CA THR A 56 -2.44 -10.09 -14.02
C THR A 56 -1.40 -10.95 -14.74
N PRO A 57 -0.93 -10.55 -15.93
CA PRO A 57 0.11 -11.29 -16.64
C PRO A 57 1.40 -11.42 -15.82
N ALA A 58 2.07 -12.55 -15.96
CA ALA A 58 3.35 -12.79 -15.32
C ALA A 58 4.39 -11.79 -15.86
N GLY A 59 4.80 -10.84 -15.01
CA GLY A 59 5.74 -9.77 -15.37
C GLY A 59 5.21 -8.36 -15.09
N GLU A 60 3.89 -8.18 -15.06
CA GLU A 60 3.27 -6.86 -14.85
C GLU A 60 3.09 -6.52 -13.36
N GLY A 61 3.05 -7.52 -12.48
CA GLY A 61 2.83 -7.33 -11.04
C GLY A 61 3.84 -6.40 -10.36
N ALA A 62 5.11 -6.40 -10.80
CA ALA A 62 6.12 -5.50 -10.24
C ALA A 62 5.89 -4.04 -10.66
N ALA A 63 5.53 -3.79 -11.92
CA ALA A 63 5.22 -2.46 -12.44
C ALA A 63 3.92 -1.91 -11.84
N LEU A 64 2.91 -2.77 -11.65
CA LEU A 64 1.68 -2.41 -10.95
C LEU A 64 1.95 -2.04 -9.50
N LEU A 65 2.81 -2.79 -8.81
CA LEU A 65 3.20 -2.47 -7.44
C LEU A 65 4.00 -1.15 -7.35
N GLU A 66 4.90 -0.88 -8.30
CA GLU A 66 5.57 0.42 -8.39
C GLU A 66 4.57 1.56 -8.57
N HIS A 67 3.56 1.37 -9.42
CA HIS A 67 2.50 2.36 -9.62
C HIS A 67 1.68 2.60 -8.34
N VAL A 68 1.33 1.54 -7.60
CA VAL A 68 0.61 1.64 -6.32
C VAL A 68 1.41 2.38 -5.26
N LEU A 69 2.74 2.24 -5.25
CA LEU A 69 3.63 2.90 -4.30
C LEU A 69 4.02 4.33 -4.73
N GLY A 70 3.99 4.64 -6.03
CA GLY A 70 4.41 5.91 -6.61
C GLY A 70 3.27 6.89 -6.94
N ALA A 71 2.07 6.39 -7.24
CA ALA A 71 0.87 7.20 -7.36
C ALA A 71 0.26 7.37 -5.95
N ASP A 72 -0.27 8.56 -5.67
CA ASP A 72 -0.79 9.02 -4.37
C ASP A 72 -2.01 8.24 -3.82
N GLY A 73 -2.01 6.90 -3.85
CA GLY A 73 -3.08 6.04 -3.34
C GLY A 73 -4.33 5.92 -4.24
N VAL A 74 -4.30 6.50 -5.45
CA VAL A 74 -5.47 6.60 -6.37
C VAL A 74 -5.30 5.77 -7.65
N GLY A 75 -4.31 4.88 -7.73
CA GLY A 75 -4.14 3.99 -8.88
C GLY A 75 -5.03 2.76 -8.78
N THR A 76 -6.16 2.73 -9.50
CA THR A 76 -6.81 1.46 -9.86
C THR A 76 -5.85 0.72 -10.79
N PRO A 77 -5.40 -0.51 -10.47
CA PRO A 77 -4.61 -1.28 -11.42
C PRO A 77 -5.46 -1.47 -12.70
N PRO A 78 -4.88 -1.28 -13.91
CA PRO A 78 -5.59 -1.57 -15.15
C PRO A 78 -6.11 -3.01 -15.13
N ALA A 79 -7.33 -3.18 -15.63
CA ALA A 79 -8.07 -4.43 -15.69
C ALA A 79 -7.35 -5.51 -16.52
#